data_AF-X0YWE1-F1
#
_entry.id   AF-X0YWE1-F1
#
_cell.length_a   1.000
_cell.length_b   1.000
_cell.length_c   1.000
_cell.angle_alpha   90.00
_cell.angle_beta   90.00
_cell.angle_gamma   90.00
#
_symmetry.space_group_name_H-M   'P 1'
#
loop_
_entity.id
_entity.type
_entity.pdbx_description
1 polymer ?
#
loop_
_entity_poly.entity_id
_entity_poly.type
_entity_poly.pdbx_seq_one_letter_code
_entity_poly.pdbx_strand_id
1 'polypeptide(L)'
;MTKDLGYSTEQILVIPGAGSPEKAETLRTELKRNPNVLQVAMHDYMPHSSTNWTYVTWEGAGPEDYMKMNVNYVDEFFIPTYQMTMAEGREFNSNMRTWKDNAVILNESAARQIGWENPVGKRIVYNVDYKSRTVGGAT
;
A
#
# COMPACT_ATOMS: atom_id res chain seq x y z
N MET A 1 24.92 -11.84 -3.55
CA MET A 1 24.37 -10.58 -3.01
C MET A 1 22.87 -10.74 -2.91
N THR A 2 22.31 -10.71 -1.70
CA THR A 2 20.87 -10.63 -1.48
C THR A 2 20.45 -9.19 -1.76
N LYS A 3 19.58 -9.00 -2.75
CA LYS A 3 18.99 -7.69 -3.05
C LYS A 3 18.07 -7.33 -1.87
N ASP A 4 18.29 -6.18 -1.26
CA ASP A 4 17.35 -5.63 -0.28
C ASP A 4 16.04 -5.30 -1.01
N LEU A 5 14.94 -5.85 -0.52
CA LEU A 5 13.61 -5.72 -1.12
C LEU A 5 12.82 -4.57 -0.50
N GLY A 6 13.33 -3.94 0.57
CA GLY A 6 12.63 -2.87 1.30
C GLY A 6 11.49 -3.38 2.19
N TYR A 7 11.36 -4.69 2.34
CA TYR A 7 10.39 -5.36 3.22
C TYR A 7 10.91 -6.72 3.67
N SER A 8 10.39 -7.22 4.79
CA SER A 8 10.70 -8.55 5.32
C SER A 8 9.52 -9.50 5.17
N THR A 9 9.80 -10.76 4.81
CA THR A 9 8.84 -11.88 4.85
C THR A 9 9.21 -12.90 5.93
N GLU A 10 10.19 -12.60 6.76
CA GLU A 10 10.62 -13.49 7.83
C GLU A 10 9.52 -13.60 8.89
N GLN A 11 9.21 -14.84 9.29
CA GLN A 11 8.17 -15.14 10.29
C GLN A 11 6.77 -14.60 9.95
N ILE A 12 6.46 -14.39 8.66
CA ILE A 12 5.12 -14.03 8.20
C ILE A 12 4.34 -15.29 7.80
N LEU A 13 3.16 -15.46 8.39
CA LEU A 13 2.18 -16.46 7.98
C LEU A 13 1.04 -15.77 7.22
N VAL A 14 0.75 -16.24 6.00
CA VAL A 14 -0.35 -15.72 5.19
C VAL A 14 -1.55 -16.66 5.30
N ILE A 15 -2.68 -16.10 5.74
CA ILE A 15 -3.96 -16.83 5.84
C ILE A 15 -4.88 -16.32 4.73
N PRO A 16 -5.09 -17.10 3.65
CA PRO A 16 -5.99 -16.69 2.58
C PRO A 16 -7.46 -16.74 3.04
N GLY A 17 -8.30 -15.87 2.49
CA GLY A 17 -9.75 -16.01 2.59
C GLY A 17 -10.35 -15.61 3.94
N ALA A 18 -9.92 -14.49 4.52
CA ALA A 18 -10.50 -13.94 5.76
C ALA A 18 -12.01 -13.58 5.65
N GLY A 19 -12.58 -13.63 4.44
CA GLY A 19 -14.01 -13.43 4.21
C GLY A 19 -14.35 -11.95 4.06
N SER A 20 -15.42 -11.50 4.73
CA SER A 20 -15.80 -10.09 4.74
C SER A 20 -14.86 -9.27 5.66
N PRO A 21 -14.78 -7.94 5.49
CA PRO A 21 -13.98 -7.08 6.36
C PRO A 21 -14.29 -7.27 7.86
N GLU A 22 -15.56 -7.51 8.24
CA GLU A 22 -15.94 -7.74 9.65
C GLU A 22 -15.37 -9.07 10.19
N LYS A 23 -15.37 -10.12 9.36
CA LYS A 23 -14.77 -11.41 9.72
C LYS A 23 -13.26 -11.31 9.83
N ALA A 24 -12.63 -10.56 8.94
CA ALA A 24 -11.21 -10.29 9.00
C ALA A 24 -10.87 -9.56 10.31
N GLU A 25 -11.64 -8.55 10.72
CA GLU A 25 -11.39 -7.82 11.98
C GLU A 25 -11.56 -8.71 13.22
N THR A 26 -12.57 -9.58 13.19
CA THR A 26 -12.77 -10.59 14.23
C THR A 26 -11.57 -11.52 14.30
N LEU A 27 -11.08 -12.01 13.16
CA LEU A 27 -9.90 -12.86 13.10
C LEU A 27 -8.65 -12.15 13.64
N ARG A 28 -8.44 -10.87 13.28
CA ARG A 28 -7.35 -10.06 13.83
C ARG A 28 -7.41 -10.01 15.35
N THR A 29 -8.59 -9.70 15.89
CA THR A 29 -8.82 -9.57 17.33
C THR A 29 -8.51 -10.88 18.07
N GLU A 30 -8.94 -12.01 17.52
CA GLU A 30 -8.69 -13.33 18.12
C GLU A 30 -7.21 -13.72 18.02
N LEU A 31 -6.55 -13.51 16.88
CA LEU A 31 -5.12 -13.80 16.72
C LEU A 31 -4.25 -12.97 17.67
N LYS A 32 -4.61 -11.69 17.88
CA LYS A 32 -3.91 -10.78 18.79
C LYS A 32 -4.04 -11.16 20.27
N ARG A 33 -4.89 -12.13 20.64
CA ARG A 33 -4.92 -12.68 22.01
C ARG A 33 -3.69 -13.53 22.33
N ASN A 34 -2.99 -14.04 21.32
CA ASN A 34 -1.72 -14.72 21.50
C ASN A 34 -0.58 -13.69 21.56
N PRO A 35 0.17 -13.59 22.67
CA PRO A 35 1.25 -12.60 22.81
C PRO A 35 2.41 -12.82 21.83
N ASN A 36 2.51 -14.00 21.20
CA ASN A 36 3.51 -14.26 20.16
C ASN A 36 3.12 -13.70 18.78
N VAL A 37 1.88 -13.21 18.61
CA VAL A 37 1.42 -12.58 17.38
C VAL A 37 1.70 -11.07 17.46
N LEU A 38 2.82 -10.66 16.86
CA LEU A 38 3.29 -9.27 16.93
C LEU A 38 2.40 -8.32 16.14
N GLN A 39 2.02 -8.69 14.91
CA GLN A 39 1.19 -7.87 14.04
C GLN A 39 0.29 -8.73 13.15
N VAL A 40 -0.84 -8.15 12.74
CA VAL A 40 -1.77 -8.78 11.79
C VAL A 40 -2.27 -7.69 10.85
N ALA A 41 -1.91 -7.82 9.57
CA ALA A 41 -2.37 -6.95 8.50
C ALA A 41 -3.34 -7.68 7.57
N MET A 42 -4.20 -6.90 6.94
CA MET A 42 -5.10 -7.29 5.87
C MET A 42 -4.64 -6.64 4.58
N HIS A 43 -4.59 -7.44 3.52
CA HIS A 43 -4.22 -6.98 2.21
C HIS A 43 -4.77 -7.92 1.14
N ASP A 44 -4.97 -7.41 -0.07
CA ASP A 44 -5.38 -8.26 -1.19
C ASP A 44 -4.21 -9.11 -1.72
N TYR A 45 -2.98 -8.57 -1.68
CA TYR A 45 -1.79 -9.25 -2.21
C TYR A 45 -0.55 -9.04 -1.34
N MET A 46 0.37 -10.00 -1.36
CA MET A 46 1.70 -9.83 -0.77
C MET A 46 2.50 -8.77 -1.57
N PRO A 47 3.49 -8.10 -0.95
CA PRO A 47 4.29 -7.04 -1.59
C PRO A 47 4.86 -7.42 -2.97
N HIS A 48 5.23 -8.69 -3.17
CA HIS A 48 5.87 -9.18 -4.40
C HIS A 48 4.96 -9.95 -5.35
N SER A 49 3.69 -10.16 -5.02
CA SER A 49 2.81 -11.05 -5.78
C SER A 49 1.49 -10.38 -6.19
N SER A 50 1.46 -9.05 -6.24
CA SER A 50 0.26 -8.34 -6.70
C SER A 50 0.00 -8.60 -8.17
N THR A 51 -1.19 -9.13 -8.46
CA THR A 51 -1.74 -9.21 -9.82
C THR A 51 -2.79 -8.14 -10.07
N ASN A 52 -3.08 -7.29 -9.07
CA ASN A 52 -3.99 -6.18 -9.20
C ASN A 52 -3.23 -4.96 -9.70
N TRP A 53 -3.68 -4.41 -10.81
CA TRP A 53 -3.04 -3.28 -11.46
C TRP A 53 -4.10 -2.37 -12.09
N THR A 54 -3.70 -1.12 -12.31
CA THR A 54 -4.48 -0.17 -13.09
C THR A 54 -3.54 0.69 -13.93
N TYR A 55 -4.09 1.36 -14.94
CA TYR A 55 -3.36 2.44 -15.60
C TYR A 55 -3.48 3.70 -14.77
N VAL A 56 -2.35 4.32 -14.53
CA VAL A 56 -2.22 5.52 -13.71
C VAL A 56 -1.67 6.64 -14.55
N THR A 57 -2.33 7.79 -14.50
CA THR A 57 -1.77 9.08 -14.90
C THR A 57 -1.38 9.86 -13.66
N TRP A 58 -0.50 10.84 -13.79
CA TRP A 58 0.03 11.59 -12.65
C TRP A 58 0.09 13.08 -12.92
N GLU A 59 0.17 13.87 -11.85
CA GLU A 59 0.35 15.32 -11.95
C GLU A 59 1.62 15.65 -12.76
N GLY A 60 1.43 16.39 -13.86
CA GLY A 60 2.50 16.75 -14.79
C GLY A 60 2.70 15.77 -15.96
N ALA A 61 1.94 14.68 -16.03
CA ALA A 61 1.94 13.77 -17.17
C ALA A 61 1.40 14.46 -18.44
N GLY A 62 1.99 14.16 -19.60
CA GLY A 62 1.47 14.55 -20.90
C GLY A 62 0.16 13.82 -21.26
N PRO A 63 -0.52 14.22 -22.35
CA PRO A 63 -1.83 13.67 -22.71
C PRO A 63 -1.85 12.16 -22.97
N GLU A 64 -0.72 11.60 -23.42
CA GLU A 64 -0.56 10.18 -23.75
C GLU A 64 0.28 9.43 -22.69
N ASP A 65 0.69 10.11 -21.62
CA ASP A 65 1.56 9.53 -20.59
C ASP A 65 0.71 8.81 -19.55
N TYR A 66 0.79 7.48 -19.56
CA TYR A 66 0.21 6.63 -18.53
C TYR A 66 1.13 5.45 -18.23
N MET A 67 1.05 4.93 -17.01
CA MET A 67 1.84 3.78 -16.60
C MET A 67 0.96 2.71 -15.98
N LYS A 68 1.22 1.46 -16.34
CA LYS A 68 0.62 0.32 -15.64
C LYS A 68 1.28 0.19 -14.28
N MET A 69 0.52 0.42 -13.21
CA MET A 69 1.00 0.29 -11.83
C MET A 69 0.23 -0.80 -11.10
N ASN A 70 0.94 -1.61 -10.32
CA ASN A 70 0.31 -2.51 -9.37
C ASN A 70 -0.30 -1.69 -8.22
N VAL A 71 -1.52 -2.05 -7.82
CA VAL A 71 -2.25 -1.42 -6.72
C VAL A 71 -2.55 -2.50 -5.69
N ASN A 72 -2.18 -2.24 -4.44
CA ASN A 72 -2.50 -3.13 -3.34
C ASN A 72 -3.39 -2.39 -2.35
N TYR A 73 -4.57 -2.94 -2.06
CA TYR A 73 -5.40 -2.45 -0.99
C TYR A 73 -4.96 -3.11 0.31
N VAL A 74 -4.67 -2.27 1.29
CA VAL A 74 -4.04 -2.68 2.54
C VAL A 74 -4.65 -1.88 3.69
N ASP A 75 -4.57 -2.42 4.90
CA ASP A 75 -4.87 -1.69 6.12
C ASP A 75 -3.67 -0.89 6.63
N GLU A 76 -3.87 -0.17 7.74
CA GLU A 76 -2.81 0.58 8.42
C GLU A 76 -1.67 -0.27 9.00
N PHE A 77 -1.86 -1.59 9.10
CA PHE A 77 -0.87 -2.48 9.70
C PHE A 77 0.07 -3.10 8.68
N PHE A 78 -0.16 -2.90 7.38
CA PHE A 78 0.63 -3.53 6.32
C PHE A 78 2.11 -3.12 6.35
N ILE A 79 2.40 -1.82 6.30
CA ILE A 79 3.77 -1.28 6.38
C ILE A 79 4.52 -1.83 7.61
N PRO A 80 3.97 -1.75 8.84
CA PRO A 80 4.68 -2.26 10.01
C PRO A 80 4.76 -3.81 10.06
N THR A 81 3.78 -4.55 9.51
CA THR A 81 3.84 -6.02 9.46
C THR A 81 5.00 -6.51 8.61
N TYR A 82 5.21 -5.86 7.46
CA TYR A 82 6.28 -6.19 6.53
C TYR A 82 7.58 -5.44 6.81
N GLN A 83 7.66 -4.70 7.92
CA GLN A 83 8.83 -3.92 8.33
C GLN A 83 9.35 -2.99 7.22
N MET A 84 8.43 -2.41 6.45
CA MET A 84 8.76 -1.42 5.44
C MET A 84 9.13 -0.11 6.10
N THR A 85 10.08 0.62 5.51
CA THR A 85 10.48 1.95 5.98
C THR A 85 9.85 3.01 5.09
N MET A 86 9.30 4.05 5.70
CA MET A 86 8.86 5.24 4.97
C MET A 86 10.07 6.14 4.70
N ALA A 87 10.33 6.45 3.44
CA ALA A 87 11.31 7.45 3.03
C ALA A 87 10.82 8.87 3.35
N GLU A 88 9.53 9.14 3.14
CA GLU A 88 8.90 10.42 3.45
C GLU A 88 7.39 10.30 3.70
N GLY A 89 6.82 11.34 4.31
CA GLY A 89 5.39 11.43 4.58
C GLY A 89 4.94 10.53 5.72
N ARG A 90 3.79 9.87 5.56
CA ARG A 90 3.14 9.10 6.63
C ARG A 90 2.51 7.80 6.14
N GLU A 91 2.41 6.85 7.06
CA GLU A 91 1.65 5.61 6.89
C GLU A 91 0.13 5.87 6.87
N PHE A 92 -0.63 4.86 6.49
CA PHE A 92 -2.08 4.87 6.64
C PHE A 92 -2.48 4.90 8.11
N ASN A 93 -3.60 5.57 8.42
CA ASN A 93 -4.14 5.64 9.76
C ASN A 93 -5.67 5.64 9.69
N SER A 94 -6.29 4.59 10.24
CA SER A 94 -7.74 4.37 10.20
C SER A 94 -8.56 5.45 10.93
N ASN A 95 -7.94 6.21 11.84
CA ASN A 95 -8.59 7.34 12.53
C ASN A 95 -8.70 8.59 11.64
N MET A 96 -8.01 8.64 10.50
CA MET A 96 -8.03 9.78 9.60
C MET A 96 -9.19 9.67 8.59
N ARG A 97 -10.32 10.30 8.93
CA ARG A 97 -11.51 10.38 8.06
C ARG A 97 -11.23 10.84 6.62
N THR A 98 -10.25 11.72 6.41
CA THR A 98 -9.92 12.28 5.09
C THR A 98 -9.20 11.32 4.15
N TRP A 99 -8.69 10.18 4.65
CA TRP A 99 -7.82 9.26 3.89
C TRP A 99 -8.55 8.01 3.40
N LYS A 100 -9.75 7.72 3.90
CA LYS A 100 -10.42 6.43 3.67
C LYS A 100 -10.57 6.05 2.19
N ASP A 101 -10.65 7.03 1.27
CA ASP A 101 -10.84 6.72 -0.15
C ASP A 101 -9.89 7.42 -1.14
N ASN A 102 -9.05 8.38 -0.72
CA ASN A 102 -8.32 9.28 -1.65
C ASN A 102 -6.81 9.32 -1.42
N ALA A 103 -6.28 8.36 -0.69
CA ALA A 103 -4.89 8.30 -0.26
C ALA A 103 -4.13 7.17 -0.93
N VAL A 104 -2.84 7.40 -1.22
CA VAL A 104 -1.92 6.32 -1.58
C VAL A 104 -0.57 6.50 -0.89
N ILE A 105 0.11 5.38 -0.70
CA ILE A 105 1.55 5.34 -0.45
C ILE A 105 2.20 4.88 -1.75
N LEU A 106 3.21 5.61 -2.23
CA LEU A 106 3.89 5.32 -3.48
C LEU A 106 5.28 4.77 -3.18
N ASN A 107 5.65 3.63 -3.76
CA ASN A 107 7.02 3.14 -3.58
C ASN A 107 8.02 3.94 -4.43
N GLU A 108 9.28 3.92 -3.99
CA GLU A 108 10.39 4.59 -4.67
C GLU A 108 10.53 4.19 -6.14
N SER A 109 10.26 2.92 -6.48
CA SER A 109 10.41 2.43 -7.86
C SER A 109 9.36 3.03 -8.80
N ALA A 110 8.14 3.25 -8.31
CA ALA A 110 7.09 3.92 -9.06
C ALA A 110 7.38 5.43 -9.16
N ALA A 111 7.81 6.06 -8.06
CA ALA A 111 8.21 7.48 -8.06
C ALA A 111 9.34 7.74 -9.07
N ARG A 112 10.39 6.91 -9.08
CA ARG A 112 11.49 7.00 -10.07
C ARG A 112 11.01 6.84 -11.51
N GLN A 113 10.11 5.90 -11.77
CA GLN A 113 9.62 5.65 -13.14
C GLN A 113 8.81 6.81 -13.71
N ILE A 114 8.04 7.51 -12.86
CA ILE A 114 7.26 8.69 -13.29
C ILE A 114 8.02 10.01 -13.13
N GLY A 115 9.31 9.96 -12.77
CA GLY A 115 10.18 11.13 -12.66
C GLY A 115 9.90 12.02 -11.45
N TRP A 116 9.38 11.48 -10.36
CA TRP A 116 9.15 12.23 -9.12
C TRP A 116 10.26 12.00 -8.09
N GLU A 117 10.86 13.10 -7.63
CA GLU A 117 11.80 13.09 -6.49
C GLU A 117 11.10 13.31 -5.15
N ASN A 118 10.04 14.13 -5.14
CA ASN A 118 9.25 14.46 -3.94
C ASN A 118 7.77 14.11 -4.20
N PRO A 119 7.40 12.82 -4.11
CA PRO A 119 6.05 12.37 -4.44
C PRO A 119 4.98 12.81 -3.44
N VAL A 120 5.29 13.01 -2.16
CA VAL A 120 4.28 13.39 -1.14
C VAL A 120 3.55 14.69 -1.50
N GLY A 121 2.22 14.66 -1.39
CA GLY A 121 1.32 15.78 -1.73
C GLY A 121 0.92 15.85 -3.21
N LYS A 122 1.63 15.14 -4.10
CA LYS A 122 1.27 15.06 -5.52
C LYS A 122 0.08 14.13 -5.74
N ARG A 123 -0.58 14.28 -6.89
CA ARG A 123 -1.77 13.52 -7.25
C ARG A 123 -1.51 12.52 -8.37
N ILE A 124 -2.05 11.32 -8.21
CA ILE A 124 -2.18 10.32 -9.26
C ILE A 124 -3.65 10.07 -9.55
N VAL A 125 -3.99 9.70 -10.78
CA VAL A 125 -5.36 9.39 -11.18
C VAL A 125 -5.41 7.96 -11.67
N TYR A 126 -6.34 7.19 -11.13
CA TYR A 126 -6.58 5.83 -11.61
C TYR A 126 -7.50 5.90 -12.82
N ASN A 127 -7.05 5.43 -13.98
CA ASN A 127 -7.83 5.54 -15.22
C ASN A 127 -9.08 4.64 -15.22
N VAL A 128 -9.18 3.69 -14.28
CA VAL A 128 -10.35 2.81 -14.15
C VAL A 128 -11.58 3.53 -13.59
N ASP A 129 -11.40 4.50 -12.70
CA ASP A 129 -12.48 5.24 -12.04
C ASP A 129 -12.36 6.77 -12.20
N TYR A 130 -11.29 7.24 -12.84
CA TYR A 130 -10.91 8.64 -13.02
C TYR A 130 -10.82 9.41 -11.69
N LYS A 131 -10.64 8.71 -10.56
CA LYS A 131 -10.51 9.34 -9.25
C LYS A 131 -9.06 9.71 -9.01
N SER A 132 -8.89 10.97 -8.59
CA SER A 132 -7.61 11.47 -8.11
C SER A 132 -7.34 10.98 -6.69
N ARG A 133 -6.11 10.55 -6.45
CA ARG A 133 -5.58 10.15 -5.15
C ARG A 133 -4.33 10.95 -4.83
N THR A 134 -4.17 11.36 -3.59
CA THR A 134 -3.01 12.11 -3.11
C THR A 134 -2.00 11.15 -2.48
N VAL A 135 -0.73 11.31 -2.84
CA VAL A 135 0.36 10.58 -2.18
C VAL A 135 0.55 11.15 -0.77
N GLY A 136 0.32 10.32 0.25
CA GLY A 136 0.51 10.71 1.66
C GLY A 136 1.85 10.32 2.24
N GLY A 137 2.49 9.32 1.63
CA GLY A 137 3.79 8.83 2.02
C GLY A 137 4.47 8.14 0.84
N ALA A 138 5.78 8.00 0.94
CA ALA A 138 6.55 7.17 0.05
C ALA A 138 7.45 6.23 0.84
N THR A 139 7.54 4.99 0.37
CA THR A 139 8.43 3.95 0.89
C THR A 139 9.62 3.79 -0.02
#